data_AF-A0A7X6XZD9-F1
#
_entry.id   AF-A0A7X6XZD9-F1
#
_cell.length_a   1.000
_cell.length_b   1.000
_cell.length_c   1.000
_cell.angle_alpha   90.00
_cell.angle_beta   90.00
_cell.angle_gamma   90.00
#
_symmetry.space_group_name_H-M   'P 1'
#
loop_
_entity.id
_entity.type
_entity.pdbx_description
1 polymer ?
#
loop_
_entity_poly.entity_id
_entity_poly.type
_entity_poly.pdbx_seq_one_letter_code
_entity_poly.pdbx_strand_id
1 'polypeptide(L)'
;MRFFYLFSPILFIGIFILGIILPLFIGVYVYNDADKRGMNPLLWLLIVVLVPGFIGFILYLILRSSTQLDKKCPNCNSYIDRGYDVCPNCLFPFENRDEIYNENTKKRNTLLIILLILILALPILIILGIVFFNFTNIKNYEEVVFQLRIMRNFMI
;
A
#
# COMPACT_ATOMS: atom_id res chain seq x y z
N MET A 1 29.53 1.99 23.52
CA MET A 1 29.12 0.72 22.88
C MET A 1 27.60 0.50 22.80
N ARG A 2 26.79 0.87 23.81
CA ARG A 2 25.31 0.65 23.81
C ARG A 2 24.54 1.35 22.68
N PHE A 3 25.00 2.52 22.20
CA PHE A 3 24.35 3.25 21.09
C PHE A 3 24.38 2.52 19.74
N PHE A 4 25.42 1.73 19.46
CA PHE A 4 25.56 1.01 18.19
C PHE A 4 24.53 -0.14 18.07
N TYR A 5 24.23 -0.80 19.19
CA TYR A 5 23.21 -1.85 19.28
C TYR A 5 21.77 -1.32 19.27
N LEU A 6 21.55 -0.02 19.48
CA LEU A 6 20.23 0.60 19.36
C LEU A 6 19.98 1.08 17.92
N PHE A 7 20.99 1.64 17.25
CA PHE A 7 20.86 2.12 15.86
C PHE A 7 20.72 0.98 14.84
N SER A 8 21.43 -0.13 15.04
CA SER A 8 21.41 -1.29 14.14
C SER A 8 20.01 -1.93 13.96
N PRO A 9 19.25 -2.25 15.03
CA PRO A 9 17.91 -2.82 14.88
C PRO A 9 16.90 -1.82 14.33
N ILE A 10 17.03 -0.52 14.64
CA ILE A 10 16.13 0.52 14.11
C ILE A 10 16.25 0.62 12.58
N LEU A 11 17.48 0.59 12.05
CA LEU A 11 17.71 0.61 10.61
C LEU A 11 17.20 -0.67 9.94
N PHE A 12 17.43 -1.84 10.55
CA PHE A 12 16.91 -3.11 10.04
C PHE A 12 15.38 -3.14 10.01
N ILE A 13 14.73 -2.68 11.08
CA ILE A 13 13.27 -2.55 11.19
C ILE A 13 12.75 -1.57 10.13
N GLY A 14 13.39 -0.41 9.96
CA GLY A 14 13.00 0.58 8.96
C GLY A 14 13.07 0.04 7.53
N ILE A 15 14.14 -0.68 7.17
CA ILE A 15 14.30 -1.33 5.86
C ILE A 15 13.24 -2.42 5.66
N PHE A 16 12.98 -3.22 6.69
CA PHE A 16 11.98 -4.28 6.62
C PHE A 16 10.57 -3.73 6.41
N ILE A 17 10.22 -2.64 7.10
CA ILE A 17 8.97 -1.92 6.88
C ILE A 17 8.92 -1.39 5.45
N LEU A 18 9.95 -0.68 4.99
CA LEU A 18 9.98 -0.12 3.64
C LEU A 18 9.78 -1.20 2.57
N GLY A 19 10.38 -2.38 2.77
CA GLY A 19 10.23 -3.56 1.92
C GLY A 19 8.82 -4.17 1.89
N ILE A 20 7.95 -3.85 2.85
CA ILE A 20 6.54 -4.29 2.89
C ILE A 20 5.61 -3.18 2.41
N ILE A 21 5.82 -1.94 2.89
CA ILE A 21 4.98 -0.78 2.55
C ILE A 21 4.98 -0.55 1.04
N LEU A 22 6.17 -0.59 0.44
CA LEU A 22 6.36 -0.14 -0.93
C LEU A 22 5.70 -1.11 -1.94
N PRO A 23 5.85 -2.45 -1.83
CA PRO A 23 5.08 -3.39 -2.65
C PRO A 23 3.56 -3.33 -2.41
N LEU A 24 3.11 -3.09 -1.17
CA LEU A 24 1.68 -2.94 -0.86
C LEU A 24 1.07 -1.73 -1.57
N PHE A 25 1.75 -0.58 -1.55
CA PHE A 25 1.31 0.62 -2.27
C PHE A 25 1.24 0.38 -3.78
N ILE A 26 2.26 -0.27 -4.32
CA ILE A 26 2.30 -0.63 -5.75
C ILE A 26 1.16 -1.60 -6.09
N GLY A 27 0.92 -2.63 -5.28
CA GLY A 27 -0.15 -3.61 -5.50
C GLY A 27 -1.54 -2.96 -5.52
N VAL A 28 -1.84 -2.06 -4.57
CA VAL A 28 -3.11 -1.31 -4.56
C VAL A 28 -3.22 -0.39 -5.77
N TYR A 29 -2.14 0.30 -6.13
CA TYR A 29 -2.12 1.15 -7.33
C TYR A 29 -2.46 0.34 -8.59
N VAL A 30 -1.80 -0.81 -8.78
CA VAL A 30 -2.01 -1.68 -9.95
C VAL A 30 -3.41 -2.25 -9.97
N TYR A 31 -3.94 -2.71 -8.84
CA TYR A 31 -5.31 -3.21 -8.74
C TYR A 31 -6.33 -2.15 -9.19
N ASN A 32 -6.22 -0.94 -8.64
CA ASN A 32 -7.13 0.16 -8.98
C ASN A 32 -7.00 0.61 -10.43
N ASP A 33 -5.78 0.61 -10.98
CA ASP A 33 -5.55 1.00 -12.37
C ASP A 33 -6.04 -0.07 -13.36
N ALA A 34 -5.86 -1.35 -13.04
CA ALA A 34 -6.39 -2.46 -13.84
C ALA A 34 -7.93 -2.48 -13.86
N ASP A 35 -8.56 -2.21 -12.71
CA ASP A 35 -10.01 -2.15 -12.57
C ASP A 35 -10.62 -1.01 -13.42
N LYS A 36 -10.00 0.18 -13.39
CA LYS A 36 -10.41 1.32 -14.23
C LYS A 36 -10.28 1.05 -15.73
N ARG A 37 -9.36 0.16 -16.12
CA ARG A 37 -9.15 -0.26 -17.51
C ARG A 37 -10.01 -1.46 -17.90
N GLY A 38 -10.81 -1.98 -16.97
CA GLY A 38 -11.62 -3.19 -17.10
C GLY A 38 -10.81 -4.39 -17.57
N MET A 39 -9.58 -4.50 -17.08
CA MET A 39 -8.79 -5.73 -17.09
C MET A 39 -9.05 -6.51 -15.81
N ASN A 40 -8.75 -7.81 -15.78
CA ASN A 40 -8.91 -8.60 -14.55
C ASN A 40 -7.92 -8.11 -13.46
N PRO A 41 -8.38 -7.41 -12.41
CA PRO A 41 -7.50 -6.73 -11.46
C PRO A 41 -6.70 -7.70 -10.59
N LEU A 42 -7.32 -8.84 -10.26
CA LEU A 42 -6.70 -9.90 -9.45
C LEU A 42 -5.52 -10.54 -10.16
N LEU A 43 -5.63 -10.74 -11.47
CA LEU A 43 -4.59 -11.35 -12.29
C LEU A 43 -3.33 -10.47 -12.33
N TRP A 44 -3.52 -9.16 -12.52
CA TRP A 44 -2.43 -8.19 -12.50
C TRP A 44 -1.81 -8.01 -11.12
N LEU A 45 -2.63 -7.99 -10.07
CA LEU A 45 -2.13 -7.98 -8.69
C LEU A 45 -1.30 -9.25 -8.40
N LEU A 46 -1.77 -10.43 -8.82
CA LEU A 46 -1.06 -11.69 -8.64
C LEU A 46 0.33 -11.61 -9.29
N ILE A 47 0.41 -11.15 -10.54
CA ILE A 47 1.69 -11.00 -11.25
C ILE A 47 2.64 -10.06 -10.51
N VAL A 48 2.14 -8.91 -10.05
CA VAL A 48 2.94 -7.90 -9.35
C VAL A 48 3.44 -8.38 -7.99
N VAL A 49 2.63 -9.20 -7.28
CA VAL A 49 2.99 -9.75 -5.96
C VAL A 49 3.91 -10.96 -6.08
N LEU A 50 3.67 -11.84 -7.06
CA LEU A 50 4.45 -13.07 -7.23
C LEU A 50 5.84 -12.83 -7.82
N VAL A 51 6.02 -11.71 -8.55
CA VAL A 51 7.28 -11.33 -9.19
C VAL A 51 7.93 -10.19 -8.40
N PRO A 52 8.82 -10.51 -7.44
CA PRO A 52 9.46 -9.51 -6.60
C PRO A 52 10.48 -8.65 -7.36
N GLY A 53 10.95 -7.58 -6.70
CA GLY A 53 12.01 -6.71 -7.25
C GLY A 53 11.53 -5.74 -8.32
N PHE A 54 10.29 -5.24 -8.24
CA PHE A 54 9.66 -4.31 -9.18
C PHE A 54 9.45 -4.82 -10.61
N ILE A 55 9.97 -6.01 -10.95
CA ILE A 55 9.85 -6.58 -12.30
C ILE A 55 8.38 -6.77 -12.69
N GLY A 56 7.54 -7.31 -11.80
CA GLY A 56 6.10 -7.45 -12.05
C GLY A 56 5.40 -6.11 -12.30
N PHE A 57 5.83 -5.05 -11.59
CA PHE A 57 5.29 -3.71 -11.77
C PHE A 57 5.72 -3.09 -13.11
N ILE A 58 6.99 -3.27 -13.50
CA ILE A 58 7.49 -2.81 -14.79
C ILE A 58 6.77 -3.53 -15.93
N LEU A 59 6.58 -4.85 -15.82
CA LEU A 59 5.80 -5.64 -16.79
C LEU A 59 4.36 -5.13 -16.91
N TYR A 60 3.71 -4.83 -15.79
CA TYR A 60 2.38 -4.22 -15.78
C TYR A 60 2.34 -2.92 -16.58
N LEU A 61 3.29 -2.02 -16.34
CA LEU A 61 3.34 -0.71 -17.03
C LEU A 61 3.51 -0.86 -18.55
N ILE A 62 4.32 -1.82 -19.00
CA ILE A 62 4.54 -2.09 -20.43
C ILE A 62 3.23 -2.60 -21.08
N LEU A 63 2.63 -3.64 -20.51
CA LEU A 63 1.45 -4.32 -21.07
C LEU A 63 0.16 -3.49 -20.95
N ARG A 64 0.07 -2.61 -19.95
CA ARG A 64 -1.06 -1.72 -19.72
C ARG A 64 -1.40 -0.86 -20.95
N SER A 65 -0.41 -0.49 -21.76
CA SER A 65 -0.60 0.35 -22.95
C SER A 65 -1.30 -0.37 -24.11
N SER A 66 -1.15 -1.69 -24.22
CA SER A 66 -1.72 -2.49 -25.32
C SER A 66 -3.15 -2.97 -25.10
N THR A 67 -3.71 -2.78 -23.90
CA THR A 67 -4.96 -3.41 -23.46
C THR A 67 -6.18 -2.49 -23.44
N GLN A 68 -6.16 -1.35 -24.13
CA GLN A 68 -7.38 -0.57 -24.37
C GLN A 68 -8.30 -1.39 -25.28
N LEU A 69 -9.28 -2.05 -24.65
CA LEU A 69 -10.22 -2.93 -25.31
C LEU A 69 -11.44 -2.09 -25.72
N ASP A 70 -11.54 -1.78 -27.00
CA ASP A 70 -12.70 -1.15 -27.63
C ASP A 70 -13.99 -1.91 -27.28
N LYS A 71 -15.07 -1.19 -26.95
CA LYS A 71 -16.41 -1.77 -26.79
C LYS A 71 -17.13 -1.80 -28.14
N LYS A 72 -17.85 -2.90 -28.40
CA LYS A 72 -18.63 -3.06 -29.64
C LYS A 72 -20.06 -2.58 -29.41
N CYS A 73 -20.58 -1.71 -30.27
CA CYS A 73 -21.97 -1.25 -30.20
C CYS A 73 -22.94 -2.40 -30.57
N PRO A 74 -24.00 -2.66 -29.78
CA PRO A 74 -24.98 -3.70 -30.11
C PRO A 74 -25.92 -3.33 -31.28
N ASN A 75 -26.07 -2.03 -31.58
CA ASN A 75 -26.98 -1.55 -32.62
C ASN A 75 -26.31 -1.53 -34.00
N CYS A 76 -25.12 -0.94 -34.10
CA CYS A 76 -24.42 -0.75 -35.38
C CYS A 76 -23.12 -1.56 -35.53
N ASN A 77 -22.75 -2.37 -34.53
CA ASN A 77 -21.55 -3.21 -34.53
C ASN A 77 -20.19 -2.49 -34.68
N SER A 78 -20.14 -1.16 -34.58
CA SER A 78 -18.87 -0.43 -34.60
C SER A 78 -18.07 -0.63 -33.30
N TYR A 79 -16.76 -0.69 -33.42
CA TYR A 79 -15.83 -0.60 -32.28
C TYR A 79 -15.70 0.86 -31.85
N ILE A 80 -15.89 1.12 -30.56
CA ILE A 80 -15.93 2.45 -29.97
C ILE A 80 -15.13 2.41 -28.67
N ASP A 81 -14.45 3.49 -28.35
CA ASP A 81 -13.79 3.65 -27.07
C ASP A 81 -14.79 3.57 -25.90
N ARG A 82 -14.33 3.03 -24.76
CA ARG A 82 -15.21 2.82 -23.59
C ARG A 82 -15.76 4.12 -22.99
N GLY A 83 -15.11 5.26 -23.26
CA GLY A 83 -15.46 6.58 -22.71
C GLY A 83 -16.65 7.30 -23.35
N TYR A 84 -17.34 6.70 -24.33
CA TYR A 84 -18.51 7.31 -24.95
C TYR A 84 -19.82 6.82 -24.29
N ASP A 85 -20.62 7.74 -23.75
CA ASP A 85 -21.96 7.45 -23.18
C ASP A 85 -22.98 7.16 -24.28
N VAL A 86 -22.72 7.65 -25.48
CA VAL A 86 -23.57 7.50 -26.67
C VAL A 86 -22.71 7.14 -27.87
N CYS A 87 -23.16 6.17 -28.66
CA CYS A 87 -22.44 5.74 -29.86
C CYS A 87 -22.33 6.88 -30.90
N PRO A 88 -21.13 7.29 -31.36
CA PRO A 88 -20.98 8.38 -32.33
C PRO A 88 -21.52 8.04 -33.73
N ASN A 89 -21.62 6.75 -34.07
CA ASN A 89 -22.05 6.32 -35.40
C ASN A 89 -23.57 6.12 -35.56
N CYS A 90 -24.29 5.83 -34.47
CA CYS A 90 -25.73 5.50 -34.53
C CYS A 90 -26.58 6.11 -33.40
N LEU A 91 -25.98 6.93 -32.53
CA LEU A 91 -26.64 7.58 -31.41
C LEU A 91 -27.31 6.64 -30.38
N PHE A 92 -26.94 5.35 -30.37
CA PHE A 92 -27.41 4.42 -29.36
C PHE A 92 -26.88 4.79 -27.96
N PRO A 93 -27.74 5.02 -26.96
CA PRO A 93 -27.33 5.32 -25.59
C PRO A 93 -26.92 4.03 -24.86
N PHE A 94 -25.81 4.08 -24.12
CA PHE A 94 -25.43 2.97 -23.24
C PHE A 94 -26.12 3.16 -21.88
N GLU A 95 -26.90 2.16 -21.45
CA GLU A 95 -27.56 2.15 -20.14
C GLU A 95 -26.51 2.32 -19.03
N ASN A 96 -26.83 3.16 -18.03
CA ASN A 96 -25.95 3.76 -17.04
C ASN A 96 -25.42 2.77 -15.96
N ARG A 97 -24.96 1.57 -16.37
CA ARG A 97 -24.29 0.58 -15.51
C ARG A 97 -23.01 1.11 -14.88
N ASP A 98 -22.48 2.18 -15.45
CA ASP A 98 -21.20 2.78 -15.12
C ASP A 98 -21.28 3.49 -13.76
N GLU A 99 -22.42 4.10 -13.42
CA GLU A 99 -22.65 4.78 -12.13
C GLU A 99 -22.72 3.79 -10.95
N ILE A 100 -23.51 2.71 -11.07
CA ILE A 100 -23.64 1.68 -10.02
C ILE A 100 -22.31 0.93 -9.83
N TYR A 101 -21.57 0.71 -10.92
CA TYR A 101 -20.22 0.15 -10.85
C TYR A 101 -19.27 1.11 -10.11
N ASN A 102 -19.27 2.39 -10.48
CA ASN A 102 -18.38 3.40 -9.89
C ASN A 102 -18.62 3.56 -8.38
N GLU A 103 -19.88 3.54 -7.90
CA GLU A 103 -20.17 3.63 -6.46
C GLU A 103 -19.63 2.43 -5.66
N ASN A 104 -19.88 1.20 -6.14
CA ASN A 104 -19.41 -0.01 -5.46
C ASN A 104 -17.89 -0.13 -5.48
N THR A 105 -17.27 0.20 -6.61
CA THR A 105 -15.82 0.23 -6.78
C THR A 105 -15.20 1.31 -5.90
N LYS A 106 -15.80 2.51 -5.84
CA LYS A 106 -15.38 3.58 -4.92
C LYS A 106 -15.44 3.12 -3.47
N LYS A 107 -16.55 2.52 -3.02
CA LYS A 107 -16.71 2.00 -1.66
C LYS A 107 -15.69 0.90 -1.34
N ARG A 108 -15.51 -0.07 -2.23
CA ARG A 108 -14.52 -1.14 -2.08
C ARG A 108 -13.10 -0.58 -2.01
N ASN A 109 -12.75 0.36 -2.88
CA ASN A 109 -11.43 0.99 -2.89
C ASN A 109 -11.21 1.83 -1.64
N THR A 110 -12.22 2.54 -1.13
CA THR A 110 -12.15 3.22 0.17
C THR A 110 -11.89 2.23 1.30
N LEU A 111 -12.58 1.09 1.32
CA LEU A 111 -12.34 0.03 2.32
C LEU A 111 -10.94 -0.58 2.21
N LEU A 112 -10.45 -0.87 0.99
CA LEU A 112 -9.10 -1.37 0.75
C LEU A 112 -8.03 -0.35 1.18
N ILE A 113 -8.24 0.94 0.90
CA ILE A 113 -7.34 2.02 1.32
C ILE A 113 -7.32 2.13 2.85
N ILE A 114 -8.46 2.07 3.52
CA ILE A 114 -8.55 2.10 4.98
C ILE A 114 -7.81 0.89 5.59
N LEU A 115 -8.01 -0.31 5.05
CA LEU A 115 -7.32 -1.52 5.50
C LEU A 115 -5.80 -1.40 5.30
N LEU A 116 -5.36 -0.86 4.16
CA LEU A 116 -3.94 -0.62 3.88
C LEU A 116 -3.35 0.36 4.90
N ILE A 117 -4.01 1.51 5.14
CA ILE A 117 -3.56 2.50 6.12
C ILE A 117 -3.47 1.89 7.52
N LEU A 118 -4.44 1.07 7.91
CA LEU A 118 -4.44 0.38 9.21
C LEU A 118 -3.25 -0.59 9.33
N ILE A 119 -2.99 -1.40 8.29
CA ILE A 119 -1.86 -2.34 8.22
C ILE A 119 -0.51 -1.61 8.27
N LEU A 120 -0.44 -0.39 7.72
CA LEU A 120 0.75 0.45 7.75
C LEU A 120 0.94 1.15 9.10
N ALA A 121 -0.14 1.65 9.70
CA ALA A 121 -0.11 2.43 10.94
C ALA A 121 0.16 1.56 12.18
N LEU A 122 -0.41 0.36 12.25
CA LEU A 122 -0.20 -0.58 13.36
C LEU A 122 1.26 -0.88 13.69
N PRO A 123 2.11 -1.33 12.73
CA PRO A 123 3.51 -1.62 13.02
C PRO A 123 4.29 -0.36 13.41
N ILE A 124 3.97 0.80 12.80
CA ILE A 124 4.58 2.08 13.14
C ILE A 124 4.29 2.45 14.60
N LEU A 125 3.03 2.33 15.04
CA LEU A 125 2.63 2.60 16.42
C LEU A 125 3.30 1.64 17.42
N ILE A 126 3.41 0.36 17.07
CA ILE A 126 4.11 -0.64 17.90
C ILE A 126 5.59 -0.27 18.06
N ILE A 127 6.26 0.14 16.98
CA ILE A 127 7.67 0.55 17.04
C ILE A 127 7.86 1.81 17.87
N LEU A 128 6.99 2.81 17.70
CA LEU A 128 7.01 4.02 18.53
C LEU A 128 6.83 3.67 20.02
N GLY A 129 5.94 2.73 20.34
CA GLY A 129 5.75 2.22 21.70
C GLY A 129 6.99 1.51 22.24
N ILE A 130 7.64 0.65 21.45
CA ILE A 130 8.87 -0.05 21.84
C ILE A 130 10.00 0.97 22.08
N VAL A 131 10.18 1.95 21.19
CA VAL A 131 11.21 2.98 21.34
C VAL A 131 10.97 3.81 22.61
N PHE A 132 9.72 4.23 22.83
CA PHE A 132 9.33 4.98 24.02
C PHE A 132 9.57 4.19 25.31
N PHE A 133 9.19 2.91 25.34
CA PHE A 133 9.39 2.02 26.49
C PHE A 133 10.88 1.76 26.79
N ASN A 134 11.70 1.59 25.75
CA ASN A 134 13.15 1.45 25.94
C ASN A 134 13.77 2.75 26.48
N PHE A 135 13.30 3.90 26.01
CA PHE A 135 13.77 5.20 26.47
C PHE A 135 13.44 5.46 27.95
N THR A 136 12.22 5.11 28.41
CA THR A 136 11.84 5.24 29.82
C THR A 136 12.64 4.31 30.71
N ASN A 137 12.86 3.05 30.28
CA ASN A 137 13.71 2.11 31.00
C ASN A 137 15.15 2.60 31.15
N ILE A 138 15.75 3.16 30.10
CA ILE A 138 17.12 3.70 30.17
C ILE A 138 17.23 4.80 31.23
N LYS A 139 16.26 5.73 31.31
CA LYS A 139 16.25 6.77 32.34
C LYS A 139 16.13 6.20 33.75
N ASN A 140 15.26 5.21 33.94
CA ASN A 140 15.07 4.55 35.23
C ASN A 140 16.37 3.85 35.70
N TYR A 141 17.10 3.20 34.78
CA TYR A 141 18.38 2.59 35.12
C TYR A 141 19.44 3.61 35.56
N GLU A 142 19.54 4.75 34.88
CA GLU A 142 20.47 5.83 35.27
C GLU A 142 20.19 6.33 36.70
N GLU A 143 18.91 6.50 37.04
CA GLU A 143 18.47 7.00 38.35
C GLU A 143 18.77 5.99 39.48
N VAL A 144 18.46 4.71 39.27
CA VAL A 144 18.78 3.64 40.25
C VAL A 144 20.30 3.48 40.43
N VAL A 145 21.07 3.52 39.34
CA VAL A 145 22.54 3.42 39.41
C VAL A 145 23.16 4.63 40.11
N PHE A 146 22.59 5.83 39.92
CA PHE A 146 23.00 7.03 40.63
C PHE A 146 22.78 6.91 42.14
N GLN A 147 21.60 6.43 42.57
CA GLN A 147 21.30 6.22 43.98
C GLN A 147 22.23 5.17 44.61
N LEU A 148 22.46 4.04 43.93
CA LEU A 148 23.42 3.03 44.39
C LEU A 148 24.84 3.59 44.52
N ARG A 149 25.24 4.51 43.63
CA ARG A 149 26.54 5.18 43.70
C ARG A 149 26.64 6.12 44.90
N ILE A 150 25.56 6.84 45.25
CA ILE A 150 25.49 7.67 46.47
C ILE A 150 25.59 6.81 47.72
N MET A 151 24.81 5.72 47.81
CA MET A 151 24.83 4.84 48.99
C MET A 151 26.20 4.21 49.23
N ARG A 152 26.90 3.81 48.16
CA ARG A 152 28.25 3.27 48.25
C ARG A 152 29.28 4.30 48.74
N ASN A 153 29.16 5.57 48.33
CA ASN A 153 30.08 6.63 48.74
C ASN A 153 29.91 7.05 50.22
N PHE A 154 28.75 6.73 50.82
CA PHE A 154 28.48 6.96 52.24
C PHE A 154 28.94 5.80 53.15
N MET A 155 29.20 4.62 52.56
CA MET A 155 29.53 3.39 53.30
C MET A 155 31.04 3.13 53.40
N ILE A 156 31.86 3.99 52.79
CA ILE A 156 33.33 3.99 52.80
C ILE A 156 33.78 5.27 53.52
#